data_AF-A0A377E6P5-F1
#
_entry.id   AF-A0A377E6P5-F1
#
_cell.length_a   1.000
_cell.length_b   1.000
_cell.length_c   1.000
_cell.angle_alpha   90.00
_cell.angle_beta   90.00
_cell.angle_gamma   90.00
#
_symmetry.space_group_name_H-M   'P 1'
#
loop_
_entity.id
_entity.type
_entity.pdbx_description
1 polymer ?
#
loop_
_entity_poly.entity_id
_entity_poly.type
_entity_poly.pdbx_seq_one_letter_code
_entity_poly.pdbx_strand_id
1 'polypeptide(L)' 'MVESHLVEGNQSLESGEPLAYGKSITDACIGWEDTHALLRQLANAVKARRG' A
#
# COMPACT_ATOMS: atom_id res chain seq x y z
N MET A 1 -0.54 -10.01 -6.42
CA MET A 1 -0.99 -9.63 -5.06
C MET A 1 -0.11 -8.48 -4.61
N VAL A 2 -0.66 -7.47 -3.94
CA VAL A 2 0.07 -6.28 -3.45
C VAL A 2 -0.40 -6.00 -2.03
N GLU A 3 0.54 -5.73 -1.13
CA GLU A 3 0.25 -5.27 0.22
C GLU A 3 0.31 -3.75 0.27
N SER A 4 -0.84 -3.13 0.52
CA SER A 4 -0.99 -1.68 0.63
C SER A 4 -1.73 -1.30 1.89
N HIS A 5 -1.40 -0.13 2.44
CA HIS A 5 -2.15 0.49 3.52
C HIS A 5 -2.30 1.99 3.25
N LEU A 6 -3.06 2.70 4.09
CA LEU A 6 -3.26 4.14 3.96
C LEU A 6 -1.93 4.91 4.02
N VAL A 7 -1.07 4.57 4.99
CA VAL A 7 0.25 5.15 5.20
C VAL A 7 1.31 4.09 4.92
N GLU A 8 2.35 4.48 4.19
CA GLU A 8 3.44 3.60 3.79
C GLU A 8 4.31 3.08 4.96
N GLY A 9 5.02 1.99 4.68
CA GLY A 9 5.94 1.34 5.62
C GLY A 9 5.23 0.47 6.64
N ASN A 10 5.89 0.26 7.77
CA ASN A 10 5.35 -0.42 8.95
C ASN A 10 5.75 0.31 10.25
N GLN A 11 5.23 -0.19 11.37
CA GLN A 11 5.52 0.26 12.73
C GLN A 11 5.56 -0.96 13.68
N SER A 12 6.30 -0.88 14.77
CA SER A 12 6.44 -1.99 15.73
C SER A 12 5.44 -1.85 16.89
N LEU A 13 4.80 -2.95 17.27
CA LEU A 13 3.93 -3.04 18.45
C LEU A 13 4.72 -2.95 19.76
N GLU A 14 5.97 -3.39 19.76
CA GLU A 14 6.85 -3.45 20.93
C GLU A 14 7.56 -2.11 21.20
N SER A 15 7.40 -1.12 20.31
CA SER A 15 8.07 0.18 20.43
C SER A 15 7.62 1.00 21.64
N GLY A 16 6.41 0.75 22.17
CA GLY A 16 5.80 1.55 23.22
C GLY A 16 5.29 2.93 22.75
N GLU A 17 5.50 3.27 21.48
CA GLU A 17 4.99 4.49 20.87
C GLU A 17 3.50 4.35 20.48
N PRO A 18 2.70 5.43 20.53
CA PRO A 18 1.34 5.41 20.02
C PRO A 18 1.31 5.03 18.54
N LEU A 19 0.48 4.04 18.19
CA LEU A 19 0.37 3.57 16.81
C LEU A 19 -0.22 4.64 15.89
N ALA A 20 0.45 4.87 14.77
CA ALA A 20 -0.07 5.68 13.67
C ALA A 20 -1.23 4.94 13.01
N TYR A 21 -2.39 5.59 12.93
CA TYR A 21 -3.54 5.05 12.22
C TYR A 21 -3.20 4.80 10.75
N GLY A 22 -3.58 3.64 10.24
CA GLY A 22 -3.41 3.35 8.83
C GLY A 22 -2.00 2.95 8.41
N LYS A 23 -1.10 2.58 9.34
CA LYS A 23 0.23 2.03 9.04
C LYS A 23 0.34 0.58 9.54
N SER A 24 0.92 -0.30 8.71
CA SER A 24 1.03 -1.74 9.02
C SER A 24 1.85 -2.02 10.28
N ILE A 25 1.49 -3.04 11.05
CA ILE A 25 2.27 -3.53 12.22
C ILE A 25 3.08 -4.80 11.92
N THR A 26 3.01 -5.29 10.69
CA THR A 26 3.70 -6.50 10.22
C THR A 26 4.69 -6.13 9.13
N ASP A 27 4.44 -6.54 7.89
CA ASP A 27 5.27 -6.21 6.74
C ASP A 27 5.01 -4.78 6.27
N ALA A 28 6.03 -4.17 5.67
CA ALA A 28 5.92 -2.82 5.12
C ALA A 28 5.03 -2.79 3.88
N CYS A 29 4.05 -1.89 3.88
CA CYS A 29 3.12 -1.71 2.77
C CYS A 29 3.44 -0.45 1.95
N ILE A 30 3.01 -0.42 0.69
CA ILE A 30 2.94 0.85 -0.05
C ILE A 30 1.79 1.73 0.47
N GLY A 31 1.94 3.04 0.34
CA GLY A 31 0.92 4.03 0.72
C GLY A 31 -0.24 4.13 -0.26
N TRP A 32 -1.23 4.98 0.07
CA TRP A 32 -2.43 5.15 -0.74
C TRP A 32 -2.15 5.76 -2.12
N GLU A 33 -1.26 6.74 -2.19
CA GLU A 33 -0.87 7.42 -3.43
C GLU A 33 -0.30 6.41 -4.45
N ASP A 34 0.62 5.57 -4.00
CA ASP A 34 1.21 4.51 -4.82
C ASP A 34 0.20 3.43 -5.19
N THR A 35 -0.72 3.10 -4.27
CA THR A 35 -1.80 2.14 -4.54
C THR A 35 -2.70 2.64 -5.67
N HIS A 36 -3.12 3.90 -5.61
CA HIS A 36 -3.95 4.51 -6.65
C HIS A 36 -3.24 4.53 -8.00
N ALA A 37 -1.96 4.91 -8.01
CA ALA A 37 -1.14 4.89 -9.21
C ALA A 37 -1.01 3.47 -9.79
N LEU A 38 -0.65 2.49 -8.96
CA LEU A 38 -0.45 1.10 -9.33
C LEU A 38 -1.74 0.47 -9.89
N LEU A 39 -2.89 0.67 -9.24
CA LEU A 39 -4.17 0.15 -9.72
C LEU A 39 -4.54 0.74 -11.09
N ARG A 40 -4.27 2.03 -11.32
CA ARG A 40 -4.49 2.66 -12.63
C ARG A 40 -3.55 2.12 -13.69
N GLN A 41 -2.28 1.89 -13.35
CA GLN A 41 -1.31 1.27 -14.26
C GLN A 41 -1.77 -0.13 -14.69
N LEU A 42 -2.18 -0.97 -13.73
CA LEU A 42 -2.69 -2.31 -14.02
C LEU A 42 -3.97 -2.28 -14.86
N ALA A 43 -4.91 -1.38 -14.55
CA ALA A 43 -6.12 -1.19 -15.33
C ALA A 43 -5.80 -0.80 -16.79
N ASN A 44 -4.86 0.12 -16.98
CA ASN A 44 -4.42 0.54 -18.32
C ASN A 44 -3.71 -0.59 -19.07
N ALA A 45 -2.86 -1.38 -18.40
CA ALA A 45 -2.21 -2.55 -19.01
C ALA A 45 -3.22 -3.61 -19.48
N VAL A 46 -4.27 -3.87 -18.68
CA VAL A 46 -5.35 -4.79 -19.09
C VAL A 46 -6.13 -4.26 -20.29
N LYS A 47 -6.41 -2.95 -20.35
CA LYS A 47 -7.05 -2.33 -21.53
C LYS A 47 -6.16 -2.44 -22.77
N ALA A 48 -4.87 -2.12 -22.63
CA ALA A 48 -3.91 -2.17 -23.74
C ALA A 48 -3.78 -3.59 -24.32
N ARG A 49 -3.81 -4.63 -23.46
CA ARG A 49 -3.79 -6.03 -23.91
C ARG A 49 -5.08 -6.48 -24.62
N ARG A 50 -6.20 -5.79 -24.38
CA ARG A 50 -7.52 -6.16 -24.94
C ARG A 50 -7.84 -5.44 -26.27
N GLY A 51 -7.16 -4.33 -26.55
CA GLY A 51 -7.16 -3.72 -27.89
C GLY A 51 -6.33 -4.54 -28.86
#